data_AF-A0A9X3IYB5-F1
#
_entry.id   AF-A0A9X3IYB5-F1
#
_cell.length_a   1.000
_cell.length_b   1.000
_cell.length_c   1.000
_cell.angle_alpha   90.00
_cell.angle_beta   90.00
_cell.angle_gamma   90.00
#
_symmetry.space_group_name_H-M   'P 1'
#
loop_
_entity.id
_entity.type
_entity.pdbx_description
1 polymer ?
#
loop_
_entity_poly.entity_id
_entity_poly.type
_entity_poly.pdbx_seq_one_letter_code
_entity_poly.pdbx_strand_id
1 'polypeptide(L)'
;MLQPPLRSDRKPAAGARNHSSLAALGAIALLATSACGTQTEPAVTVEPLFKEAFQKTNGRSCATCHVPEDDFTLTPDHVARLLATNPDDPLFAAIDADDPTAETLTFEHLKKGLVRVWLTLPANMDVIDDAGNVTTPPDRKIFVWRGVPSIADSVLTPPINWTDARRPSNRRRKAPSRGTAEEARRARPSSRGSPSSSAASSRRTARARSPTSSRAGSHSTT
;
A
#
# COMPACT_ATOMS: atom_id res chain seq x y z
N MET A 1 -35.74 -44.34 37.65
CA MET A 1 -36.21 -45.02 36.42
C MET A 1 -35.08 -44.90 35.40
N LEU A 2 -34.11 -45.81 35.41
CA LEU A 2 -34.03 -47.09 34.68
C LEU A 2 -33.80 -46.93 33.15
N GLN A 3 -32.55 -47.21 32.79
CA GLN A 3 -31.91 -47.63 31.53
C GLN A 3 -32.72 -47.76 30.20
N PRO A 4 -32.06 -47.49 29.06
CA PRO A 4 -32.46 -47.99 27.75
C PRO A 4 -31.86 -49.39 27.44
N PRO A 5 -32.56 -50.22 26.65
CA PRO A 5 -31.97 -51.32 25.90
C PRO A 5 -32.21 -51.15 24.38
N LEU A 6 -31.56 -51.79 23.41
CA LEU A 6 -30.46 -52.75 23.33
C LEU A 6 -30.04 -52.80 21.84
N ARG A 7 -28.74 -52.95 21.57
CA ARG A 7 -28.20 -53.43 20.29
C ARG A 7 -28.65 -54.88 20.05
N SER A 8 -28.87 -55.25 18.79
CA SER A 8 -28.73 -56.65 18.36
C SER A 8 -28.07 -56.72 16.99
N ASP A 9 -26.79 -57.07 17.01
CA ASP A 9 -26.06 -57.63 15.88
C ASP A 9 -26.65 -58.98 15.48
N ARG A 10 -26.80 -59.24 14.18
CA ARG A 10 -26.71 -60.60 13.62
C ARG A 10 -26.01 -60.57 12.26
N LYS A 11 -24.84 -61.20 12.23
CA LYS A 11 -24.17 -61.76 11.05
C LYS A 11 -24.22 -63.28 11.20
N PRO A 12 -24.48 -64.04 10.14
CA PRO A 12 -23.43 -64.86 9.50
C PRO A 12 -23.67 -64.95 7.98
N ALA A 13 -22.93 -65.67 7.13
CA ALA A 13 -21.56 -66.14 6.94
C ALA A 13 -21.63 -67.06 5.71
N ALA A 14 -20.51 -67.21 4.98
CA ALA A 14 -20.25 -68.23 3.94
C ALA A 14 -21.16 -68.15 2.69
N GLY A 15 -20.70 -68.32 1.45
CA GLY A 15 -19.51 -68.98 0.93
C GLY A 15 -19.98 -69.87 -0.22
N ALA A 16 -19.67 -69.54 -1.47
CA ALA A 16 -19.73 -70.48 -2.59
C ALA A 16 -18.91 -69.94 -3.76
N ARG A 17 -17.80 -70.63 -4.04
CA ARG A 17 -17.13 -70.61 -5.36
C ARG A 17 -17.95 -71.51 -6.29
N ASN A 18 -18.00 -71.19 -7.59
CA ASN A 18 -17.99 -72.17 -8.69
C ASN A 18 -17.86 -71.47 -10.07
N HIS A 19 -16.68 -71.68 -10.68
CA HIS A 19 -16.37 -72.04 -12.07
C HIS A 19 -17.19 -71.55 -13.28
N SER A 20 -16.44 -70.87 -14.17
CA SER A 20 -16.28 -71.16 -15.61
C SER A 20 -17.26 -70.56 -16.64
N SER A 21 -16.70 -69.60 -17.38
CA SER A 21 -16.66 -69.53 -18.85
C SER A 21 -17.97 -69.36 -19.61
N LEU A 22 -18.21 -68.15 -20.13
CA LEU A 22 -18.50 -67.99 -21.57
C LEU A 22 -18.29 -66.53 -21.98
N ALA A 23 -17.55 -66.39 -23.08
CA ALA A 23 -17.13 -65.14 -23.68
C ALA A 23 -18.32 -64.31 -24.18
N ALA A 24 -18.30 -63.02 -23.86
CA ALA A 24 -18.99 -62.00 -24.63
C ALA A 24 -18.09 -60.78 -24.74
N LEU A 25 -17.48 -60.62 -25.92
CA LEU A 25 -16.82 -59.40 -26.37
C LEU A 25 -17.87 -58.29 -26.40
N GLY A 26 -17.95 -57.52 -25.32
CA GLY A 26 -18.72 -56.28 -25.23
C GLY A 26 -17.77 -55.11 -25.19
N ALA A 27 -17.69 -54.35 -26.28
CA ALA A 27 -16.94 -53.10 -26.37
C ALA A 27 -17.53 -52.09 -25.37
N ILE A 28 -16.88 -51.91 -24.22
CA ILE A 28 -17.16 -50.79 -23.32
C ILE A 28 -16.33 -49.61 -23.83
N ALA A 29 -16.98 -48.74 -24.60
CA ALA A 29 -16.46 -47.42 -24.89
C ALA A 29 -16.30 -46.66 -23.56
N LEU A 30 -15.05 -46.47 -23.14
CA LEU A 30 -14.69 -45.58 -22.04
C LEU A 30 -14.94 -44.14 -22.53
N LEU A 31 -16.17 -43.65 -22.35
CA LEU A 31 -16.45 -42.22 -22.42
C LEU A 31 -15.77 -41.59 -21.20
N ALA A 32 -14.53 -41.13 -21.37
CA ALA A 32 -13.89 -40.20 -20.46
C ALA A 32 -14.69 -38.89 -20.55
N THR A 33 -15.76 -38.78 -19.76
CA THR A 33 -16.39 -37.51 -19.46
C THR A 33 -15.33 -36.67 -18.76
N SER A 34 -14.67 -35.82 -19.54
CA SER A 34 -13.83 -34.76 -19.05
C SER A 34 -14.74 -33.85 -18.23
N ALA A 35 -14.87 -34.15 -16.94
CA ALA A 35 -15.45 -33.26 -15.97
C ALA A 35 -14.48 -32.08 -15.88
N CYS A 36 -14.67 -31.12 -16.78
CA CYS A 36 -14.24 -29.76 -16.58
C CYS A 36 -15.05 -29.26 -15.39
N GLY A 37 -14.61 -29.63 -14.19
CA GLY A 37 -15.08 -29.01 -12.97
C GLY A 37 -14.73 -27.54 -13.10
N THR A 38 -15.74 -26.73 -13.40
CA THR A 38 -15.72 -25.32 -13.07
C THR A 38 -15.53 -25.28 -11.57
N GLN A 39 -14.28 -25.18 -11.12
CA GLN A 39 -13.99 -24.78 -9.76
C GLN A 39 -14.55 -23.37 -9.63
N THR A 40 -15.74 -23.27 -9.05
CA THR A 40 -16.28 -22.01 -8.56
C THR A 40 -15.33 -21.58 -7.45
N GLU A 41 -14.33 -20.78 -7.82
CA GLU A 41 -13.56 -20.02 -6.84
C GLU A 41 -14.56 -19.30 -5.93
N PRO A 42 -14.45 -19.42 -4.60
CA PRO A 42 -15.36 -18.73 -3.71
C PRO A 42 -15.31 -17.24 -4.04
N ALA A 43 -16.48 -16.66 -4.32
CA ALA A 43 -16.58 -15.23 -4.57
C ALA A 43 -16.02 -14.50 -3.34
N VAL A 44 -14.82 -13.94 -3.47
CA VAL A 44 -14.22 -13.11 -2.43
C VAL A 44 -15.13 -11.90 -2.30
N THR A 45 -15.82 -11.78 -1.17
CA THR A 45 -16.54 -10.57 -0.82
C THR A 45 -15.48 -9.50 -0.55
N VAL A 46 -15.50 -8.43 -1.33
CA VAL A 46 -14.51 -7.33 -1.25
C VAL A 46 -14.91 -6.25 -0.23
N GLU A 47 -16.19 -6.21 0.14
CA GLU A 47 -16.75 -5.26 1.11
C GLU A 47 -16.03 -5.27 2.47
N PRO A 48 -15.71 -6.44 3.07
CA PRO A 48 -14.98 -6.47 4.34
C PRO A 48 -13.57 -5.87 4.20
N LEU A 49 -12.90 -6.08 3.07
CA LEU A 49 -11.57 -5.52 2.81
C LEU A 49 -11.58 -4.00 2.72
N PHE A 50 -12.74 -3.40 2.40
CA PHE A 50 -12.91 -1.95 2.34
C PHE A 50 -13.19 -1.35 3.73
N LYS A 51 -13.98 -2.05 4.54
CA LYS A 51 -14.48 -1.56 5.83
C LYS A 51 -13.56 -1.88 7.01
N GLU A 52 -12.76 -2.93 6.92
CA GLU A 52 -11.89 -3.37 8.00
C GLU A 52 -10.48 -2.80 7.88
N ALA A 53 -9.90 -2.43 9.02
CA ALA A 53 -8.52 -2.00 9.07
C ALA A 53 -7.59 -3.21 8.92
N PHE A 54 -6.60 -3.09 8.04
CA PHE A 54 -5.60 -4.15 7.88
C PHE A 54 -4.70 -4.24 9.12
N GLN A 55 -4.19 -5.44 9.38
CA GLN A 55 -3.22 -5.65 10.47
C GLN A 55 -1.95 -4.80 10.23
N LYS A 56 -1.42 -4.21 11.31
CA LYS A 56 -0.19 -3.39 11.30
C LYS A 56 -0.32 -2.06 10.54
N THR A 57 -1.53 -1.52 10.37
CA THR A 57 -1.76 -0.15 9.91
C THR A 57 -2.05 0.79 11.10
N ASN A 58 -2.40 2.04 10.81
CA ASN A 58 -2.82 3.05 11.79
C ASN A 58 -4.28 2.88 12.26
N GLY A 59 -4.87 1.69 12.11
CA GLY A 59 -6.25 1.40 12.54
C GLY A 59 -7.34 1.95 11.61
N ARG A 60 -6.97 2.65 10.53
CA ARG A 60 -7.93 3.14 9.52
C ARG A 60 -8.15 2.08 8.45
N SER A 61 -9.39 2.00 7.98
CA SER A 61 -9.77 1.26 6.79
C SER A 61 -9.89 2.20 5.59
N CYS A 62 -10.14 1.66 4.40
CA CYS A 62 -10.42 2.48 3.23
C CYS A 62 -11.65 3.37 3.46
N ALA A 63 -12.68 2.80 4.11
CA ALA A 63 -13.93 3.48 4.42
C ALA A 63 -13.78 4.65 5.41
N THR A 64 -12.71 4.68 6.21
CA THR A 64 -12.47 5.80 7.14
C THR A 64 -12.30 7.13 6.38
N CYS A 65 -11.67 7.10 5.20
CA CYS A 65 -11.46 8.30 4.39
C CYS A 65 -12.36 8.34 3.14
N HIS A 66 -12.71 7.18 2.58
CA HIS A 66 -13.59 7.07 1.41
C HIS A 66 -14.99 6.68 1.83
N VAL A 67 -15.75 7.65 2.34
CA VAL A 67 -17.05 7.43 2.97
C VAL A 67 -18.11 7.08 1.92
N PRO A 68 -18.70 5.86 1.92
CA PRO A 68 -19.67 5.46 0.90
C PRO A 68 -20.91 6.36 0.82
N GLU A 69 -21.40 6.84 1.97
CA GLU A 69 -22.59 7.68 2.07
C GLU A 69 -22.35 9.10 1.52
N ASP A 70 -21.09 9.52 1.45
CA ASP A 70 -20.66 10.81 0.95
C ASP A 70 -19.87 10.64 -0.37
N ASP A 71 -20.37 9.82 -1.30
CA ASP A 71 -19.78 9.57 -2.63
C ASP A 71 -18.29 9.19 -2.60
N PHE A 72 -17.92 8.36 -1.62
CA PHE A 72 -16.55 7.89 -1.39
C PHE A 72 -15.51 9.01 -1.18
N THR A 73 -15.94 10.18 -0.72
CA THR A 73 -15.08 11.31 -0.36
C THR A 73 -15.18 11.66 1.13
N LEU A 74 -14.14 12.29 1.68
CA LEU A 74 -14.16 12.82 3.04
C LEU A 74 -14.64 14.27 3.02
N THR A 75 -15.88 14.49 3.42
CA THR A 75 -16.47 15.85 3.45
C THR A 75 -16.27 16.53 4.81
N PRO A 76 -16.18 17.87 4.87
CA PRO A 76 -16.19 18.61 6.13
C PRO A 76 -17.37 18.26 7.04
N ASP A 77 -18.56 18.11 6.45
CA ASP A 77 -19.78 17.78 7.19
C ASP A 77 -19.70 16.37 7.81
N HIS A 78 -19.13 15.40 7.09
CA HIS A 78 -18.88 14.08 7.64
C HIS A 78 -17.98 14.13 8.86
N VAL A 79 -16.85 14.85 8.75
CA VAL A 79 -15.88 14.97 9.85
C VAL A 79 -16.51 15.65 11.06
N ALA A 80 -17.28 16.72 10.86
CA ALA A 80 -17.96 17.41 11.94
C ALA A 80 -18.98 16.51 12.66
N ARG A 81 -19.78 15.74 11.90
CA ARG A 81 -20.70 14.74 12.46
C ARG A 81 -19.96 13.67 13.23
N LEU A 82 -18.92 13.08 12.64
CA LEU A 82 -18.16 11.98 13.23
C LEU A 82 -17.45 12.43 14.51
N LEU A 83 -16.88 13.63 14.55
CA LEU A 83 -16.26 14.17 15.77
C LEU A 83 -17.28 14.34 16.90
N ALA A 84 -18.52 14.70 16.58
CA ALA A 84 -19.58 14.87 17.57
C ALA A 84 -20.15 13.53 18.07
N THR A 85 -20.19 12.49 17.24
CA THR A 85 -20.80 11.20 17.58
C THR A 85 -19.78 10.15 18.04
N ASN A 86 -18.56 10.19 17.53
CA ASN A 86 -17.48 9.25 17.79
C ASN A 86 -16.11 9.95 17.75
N PRO A 87 -15.75 10.74 18.77
CA PRO A 87 -14.47 11.44 18.82
C PRO A 87 -13.25 10.51 18.90
N ASP A 88 -13.45 9.25 19.28
CA ASP A 88 -12.40 8.21 19.36
C ASP A 88 -12.22 7.45 18.03
N ASP A 89 -12.89 7.89 16.95
CA ASP A 89 -12.73 7.29 15.63
C ASP A 89 -11.26 7.32 15.16
N PRO A 90 -10.73 6.26 14.52
CA PRO A 90 -9.36 6.23 14.00
C PRO A 90 -9.05 7.33 12.97
N LEU A 91 -10.05 8.04 12.44
CA LEU A 91 -9.86 9.29 11.68
C LEU A 91 -9.13 10.37 12.51
N PHE A 92 -9.42 10.48 13.82
CA PHE A 92 -8.89 11.51 14.73
C PHE A 92 -7.58 11.07 15.40
N ALA A 93 -6.60 10.69 14.59
CA ALA A 93 -5.28 10.28 15.07
C ALA A 93 -4.24 11.40 14.91
N ALA A 94 -3.16 11.34 15.70
CA ALA A 94 -2.06 12.31 15.68
C ALA A 94 -1.46 12.56 14.28
N ILE A 95 -1.54 11.58 13.37
CA ILE A 95 -1.06 11.72 11.99
C ILE A 95 -1.76 12.84 11.21
N ASP A 96 -3.03 13.13 11.51
CA ASP A 96 -3.84 14.18 10.87
C ASP A 96 -4.15 15.35 11.81
N ALA A 97 -3.56 15.36 13.01
CA ALA A 97 -3.62 16.51 13.91
C ALA A 97 -2.80 17.68 13.36
N ASP A 98 -3.18 18.91 13.69
CA ASP A 98 -2.47 20.12 13.25
C ASP A 98 -1.01 20.09 13.72
N ASP A 99 -0.79 19.68 14.96
CA ASP A 99 0.51 19.32 15.53
C ASP A 99 0.46 17.87 16.08
N PRO A 100 1.15 16.90 15.43
CA PRO A 100 1.22 15.51 15.89
C PRO A 100 1.88 15.30 17.24
N THR A 101 2.65 16.28 17.71
CA THR A 101 3.46 16.19 18.93
C THR A 101 2.88 16.96 20.11
N ALA A 102 1.78 17.69 19.89
CA ALA A 102 1.09 18.41 20.94
C ALA A 102 0.48 17.45 21.97
N GLU A 103 0.46 17.87 23.24
CA GLU A 103 -0.20 17.13 24.33
C GLU A 103 -1.71 17.02 24.08
N THR A 104 -2.31 18.09 23.56
CA THR A 104 -3.71 18.13 23.13
C THR A 104 -3.77 18.26 21.62
N LEU A 105 -4.31 17.25 20.95
CA LEU A 105 -4.44 17.24 19.49
C LEU A 105 -5.59 18.14 19.04
N THR A 106 -5.34 18.91 17.99
CA THR A 106 -6.36 19.70 17.28
C THR A 106 -6.44 19.25 15.83
N PHE A 107 -7.58 19.49 15.17
CA PHE A 107 -7.92 18.89 13.88
C PHE A 107 -8.49 19.92 12.89
N GLU A 108 -7.99 21.15 12.88
CA GLU A 108 -8.55 22.25 12.07
C GLU A 108 -8.44 22.01 10.56
N HIS A 109 -7.40 21.32 10.10
CA HIS A 109 -7.29 20.90 8.70
C HIS A 109 -8.26 19.75 8.38
N LEU A 110 -8.35 18.76 9.27
CA LEU A 110 -9.22 17.61 9.08
C LEU A 110 -10.71 18.00 9.08
N LYS A 111 -11.11 18.96 9.93
CA LYS A 111 -12.47 19.56 9.90
C LYS A 111 -12.84 20.18 8.55
N LYS A 112 -11.86 20.48 7.69
CA LYS A 112 -12.05 20.95 6.31
C LYS A 112 -11.99 19.82 5.28
N GLY A 113 -12.00 18.57 5.71
CA GLY A 113 -11.88 17.39 4.84
C GLY A 113 -10.46 17.15 4.31
N LEU A 114 -9.43 17.72 4.95
CA LEU A 114 -8.05 17.60 4.50
C LEU A 114 -7.25 16.61 5.36
N VAL A 115 -6.53 15.70 4.70
CA VAL A 115 -5.64 14.74 5.35
C VAL A 115 -4.18 15.07 5.05
N ARG A 116 -3.28 14.69 5.97
CA ARG A 116 -1.84 14.90 5.81
C ARG A 116 -1.26 13.80 4.92
N VAL A 117 -0.69 14.19 3.78
CA VAL A 117 -0.06 13.27 2.84
C VAL A 117 1.44 13.56 2.75
N TRP A 118 2.25 12.55 3.03
CA TRP A 118 3.70 12.62 2.88
C TRP A 118 4.10 12.34 1.43
N LEU A 119 4.92 13.23 0.87
CA LEU A 119 5.44 13.17 -0.49
C LEU A 119 6.96 13.13 -0.44
N THR A 120 7.56 12.24 -1.24
CA THR A 120 9.00 12.25 -1.50
C THR A 120 9.27 13.14 -2.70
N LEU A 121 10.06 14.20 -2.49
CA LEU A 121 10.45 15.12 -3.53
C LEU A 121 11.44 14.47 -4.50
N PRO A 122 11.32 14.71 -5.81
CA PRO A 122 12.31 14.25 -6.76
C PRO A 122 13.64 14.97 -6.58
N ALA A 123 14.71 14.39 -7.12
CA ALA A 123 16.06 14.95 -7.01
C ALA A 123 16.20 16.35 -7.65
N ASN A 124 15.31 16.72 -8.57
CA ASN A 124 15.35 17.99 -9.29
C ASN A 124 14.36 19.06 -8.77
N MET A 125 13.84 18.93 -7.55
CA MET A 125 12.89 19.87 -6.94
C MET A 125 13.32 20.25 -5.53
N ASP A 126 13.47 21.53 -5.25
CA ASP A 126 13.79 22.02 -3.92
C ASP A 126 12.65 22.85 -3.32
N VAL A 127 12.52 22.81 -2.00
CA VAL A 127 11.60 23.65 -1.23
C VAL A 127 12.32 24.93 -0.89
N ILE A 128 11.64 26.05 -1.06
CA ILE A 128 12.13 27.38 -0.71
C ILE A 128 11.25 27.98 0.38
N ASP A 129 11.88 28.73 1.29
CA ASP A 129 11.15 29.58 2.24
C ASP A 129 10.71 30.90 1.58
N ASP A 130 9.96 31.72 2.33
CA ASP A 130 9.47 33.02 1.86
C ASP A 130 10.59 34.03 1.57
N ALA A 131 11.78 33.80 2.12
CA ALA A 131 12.98 34.61 1.86
C ALA A 131 13.79 34.12 0.64
N GLY A 132 13.37 33.01 0.02
CA GLY A 132 14.01 32.41 -1.15
C GLY A 132 15.19 31.48 -0.82
N ASN A 133 15.40 31.09 0.44
CA ASN A 133 16.42 30.12 0.81
C ASN A 133 15.92 28.70 0.58
N VAL A 134 16.82 27.80 0.14
CA VAL A 134 16.50 26.37 0.00
C VAL A 134 16.42 25.72 1.37
N THR A 135 15.25 25.18 1.70
CA THR A 135 14.92 24.54 2.99
C THR A 135 14.54 23.06 2.83
N THR A 136 14.85 22.45 1.69
CA THR A 136 14.57 21.03 1.43
C THR A 136 15.16 20.14 2.54
N PRO A 137 14.32 19.32 3.21
CA PRO A 137 14.81 18.38 4.22
C PRO A 137 15.82 17.38 3.62
N PRO A 138 16.82 16.91 4.40
CA PRO A 138 17.82 15.96 3.91
C PRO A 138 17.22 14.64 3.41
N ASP A 139 16.11 14.19 3.99
CA ASP A 139 15.36 13.01 3.55
C ASP A 139 14.41 13.28 2.37
N ARG A 140 14.32 14.54 1.94
CA ARG A 140 13.49 15.06 0.84
C ARG A 140 12.02 14.69 0.98
N LYS A 141 11.54 14.48 2.21
CA LYS A 141 10.14 14.23 2.51
C LYS A 141 9.49 15.51 2.99
N ILE A 142 8.34 15.81 2.42
CA ILE A 142 7.47 16.88 2.90
C ILE A 142 6.08 16.31 3.12
N PHE A 143 5.25 17.04 3.86
CA PHE A 143 3.83 16.76 3.89
C PHE A 143 3.06 17.91 3.27
N VAL A 144 1.89 17.59 2.73
CA VAL A 144 0.91 18.56 2.25
C VAL A 144 -0.46 18.14 2.75
N TRP A 145 -1.35 19.11 2.92
CA TRP A 145 -2.76 18.85 3.18
C TRP A 145 -3.48 18.63 1.85
N ARG A 146 -4.20 17.50 1.72
CA ARG A 146 -4.95 17.18 0.51
C ARG A 146 -6.35 16.75 0.87
N GLY A 147 -7.32 17.15 0.04
CA GLY A 147 -8.65 16.56 0.09
C GLY A 147 -8.60 15.08 -0.30
N VAL A 148 -9.50 14.29 0.28
CA VAL A 148 -9.66 12.89 -0.12
C VAL A 148 -10.49 12.86 -1.41
N PRO A 149 -9.95 12.39 -2.54
CA PRO A 149 -10.72 12.29 -3.77
C PRO A 149 -11.76 11.17 -3.65
N SER A 150 -12.88 11.32 -4.37
CA SER A 150 -13.77 10.18 -4.57
C SER A 150 -13.04 9.06 -5.32
N ILE A 151 -13.32 7.82 -4.92
CA ILE A 151 -12.90 6.62 -5.66
C ILE A 151 -14.03 6.04 -6.51
N ALA A 152 -15.19 6.67 -6.53
CA ALA A 152 -16.26 6.34 -7.46
C ALA A 152 -15.70 6.41 -8.89
N ASP A 153 -15.96 5.36 -9.68
CA ASP A 153 -15.52 5.24 -11.07
C ASP A 153 -14.00 5.41 -11.30
N SER A 154 -13.19 5.24 -10.26
CA SER A 154 -11.72 5.38 -10.34
C SER A 154 -11.08 4.43 -11.38
N VAL A 155 -11.76 3.34 -11.74
CA VAL A 155 -11.34 2.43 -12.82
C VAL A 155 -11.46 3.05 -14.21
N LEU A 156 -12.37 4.02 -14.39
CA LEU A 156 -12.61 4.72 -15.65
C LEU A 156 -11.69 5.94 -15.78
N THR A 157 -11.21 6.48 -14.67
CA THR A 157 -10.17 7.51 -14.68
C THR A 157 -8.80 6.86 -14.91
N PRO A 158 -7.98 7.34 -15.87
CA PRO A 158 -6.62 6.85 -16.04
C PRO A 158 -5.84 7.00 -14.72
N PRO A 159 -4.76 6.24 -14.48
CA PRO A 159 -4.00 6.30 -13.23
C PRO A 159 -3.37 7.69 -13.05
N ILE A 160 -4.14 8.59 -12.45
CA ILE A 160 -3.66 9.77 -11.77
C ILE A 160 -2.99 9.22 -10.53
N ASN A 161 -1.67 9.10 -10.54
CA ASN A 161 -0.95 8.90 -9.29
C ASN A 161 -1.22 10.13 -8.43
N TRP A 162 -2.15 9.97 -7.48
CA TRP A 162 -2.65 11.02 -6.62
C TRP A 162 -1.56 11.72 -5.81
N THR A 163 -0.38 11.12 -5.69
CA THR A 163 0.79 11.75 -5.09
C THR A 163 1.54 12.72 -6.01
N ASP A 164 1.44 12.65 -7.36
CA ASP A 164 2.38 13.38 -8.23
C ASP A 164 2.07 13.50 -9.75
N ALA A 165 0.99 12.94 -10.31
CA ALA A 165 0.75 12.89 -11.78
C ALA A 165 1.90 12.32 -12.67
N ARG A 166 3.08 12.00 -12.12
CA ARG A 166 4.16 11.23 -12.73
C ARG A 166 3.82 9.74 -12.83
N ARG A 167 3.23 9.37 -13.97
CA ARG A 167 3.02 8.00 -14.48
C ARG A 167 3.69 6.87 -13.67
N PRO A 168 2.92 5.88 -13.21
CA PRO A 168 3.26 4.49 -13.40
C PRO A 168 2.62 4.05 -14.72
N SER A 169 3.42 3.66 -15.71
CA SER A 169 2.89 2.94 -16.87
C SER A 169 2.02 1.78 -16.36
N ASN A 170 0.78 1.68 -16.81
CA ASN A 170 -0.14 0.55 -16.59
C ASN A 170 0.41 -0.82 -17.04
N ARG A 171 1.61 -0.85 -17.61
CA ARG A 171 2.37 -2.06 -17.89
C ARG A 171 2.80 -2.68 -16.56
N ARG A 172 2.00 -3.64 -16.06
CA ARG A 172 2.41 -4.62 -15.04
C ARG A 172 3.87 -5.01 -15.32
N ARG A 173 4.82 -4.56 -14.49
CA ARG A 173 6.11 -5.23 -14.43
C ARG A 173 5.81 -6.61 -13.86
N LYS A 174 5.79 -7.62 -14.74
CA LYS A 174 5.87 -9.01 -14.31
C LYS A 174 7.11 -9.10 -13.43
N ALA A 175 6.94 -9.34 -12.13
CA ALA A 175 8.07 -9.58 -11.25
C ALA A 175 8.93 -10.68 -11.90
N PRO A 176 10.26 -10.50 -12.02
CA PRO A 176 11.10 -11.59 -12.49
C PRO A 176 10.87 -12.77 -11.55
N SER A 177 10.43 -13.90 -12.12
CA SER A 177 10.42 -15.16 -11.39
C SER A 177 11.83 -15.38 -10.83
N ARG A 178 11.92 -15.92 -9.61
CA ARG A 178 13.16 -16.14 -8.83
C ARG A 178 14.21 -17.06 -9.51
N GLY A 179 14.18 -17.25 -10.83
CA GLY A 179 14.99 -18.21 -11.56
C GLY A 179 16.23 -17.69 -12.29
N THR A 180 16.59 -16.41 -12.23
CA THR A 180 17.71 -15.88 -13.07
C THR A 180 18.89 -15.28 -12.31
N ALA A 181 18.91 -15.32 -10.98
CA ALA A 181 20.06 -14.86 -10.20
C ALA A 181 21.28 -15.79 -10.36
N GLU A 182 21.05 -17.09 -10.61
CA GLU A 182 22.10 -18.09 -10.86
C GLU A 182 22.65 -17.97 -12.29
N GLU A 183 21.77 -17.79 -13.29
CA GLU A 183 22.11 -17.69 -14.72
C GLU A 183 22.99 -16.46 -15.02
N ALA A 184 22.73 -15.32 -14.35
CA ALA A 184 23.46 -14.07 -14.58
C ALA A 184 24.90 -14.09 -14.04
N ARG A 185 25.26 -15.04 -13.15
CA ARG A 185 26.65 -15.20 -12.67
C ARG A 185 27.53 -16.01 -13.64
N ARG A 186 26.96 -16.81 -14.53
CA ARG A 186 27.72 -17.64 -15.49
C ARG A 186 28.13 -16.91 -16.77
N ALA A 187 27.56 -15.74 -17.06
CA ALA A 187 27.76 -15.04 -18.34
C ALA A 187 28.81 -13.90 -18.32
N ARG A 188 29.78 -13.92 -17.39
CA ARG A 188 30.91 -12.95 -17.41
C ARG A 188 32.18 -13.61 -17.97
N PRO A 189 32.59 -13.34 -19.22
CA PRO A 189 33.93 -13.67 -19.67
C PRO A 189 34.94 -12.71 -19.04
N SER A 190 36.06 -13.27 -18.55
CA SER A 190 37.18 -12.50 -18.02
C SER A 190 37.87 -11.73 -19.14
N SER A 191 38.08 -10.43 -18.96
CA SER A 191 39.13 -9.71 -19.69
C SER A 191 40.03 -9.01 -18.68
N ARG A 192 41.29 -9.45 -18.69
CA ARG A 192 42.45 -8.81 -18.08
C ARG A 192 42.78 -7.54 -18.86
N GLY A 193 43.25 -6.52 -18.15
CA GLY A 193 44.02 -5.42 -18.75
C GLY A 193 43.82 -4.06 -18.09
N SER A 194 44.53 -3.80 -17.00
CA SER A 194 44.93 -2.43 -16.60
C SER A 194 46.13 -2.00 -17.49
N PRO A 195 46.49 -0.71 -17.66
CA PRO A 195 47.02 0.09 -16.55
C PRO A 195 46.62 1.59 -16.51
N SER A 196 47.09 2.18 -15.42
CA SER A 196 46.91 3.51 -14.84
C SER A 196 47.44 4.71 -15.61
N SER A 197 46.78 5.86 -15.44
CA SER A 197 47.39 7.20 -15.26
C SER A 197 46.30 8.13 -14.70
N SER A 198 46.42 8.64 -13.46
CA SER A 198 47.18 9.81 -12.99
C SER A 198 46.62 11.17 -13.43
N ALA A 199 46.28 11.96 -12.39
CA ALA A 199 46.25 13.43 -12.32
C ALA A 199 45.11 14.21 -13.01
N ALA A 200 44.27 14.84 -12.19
CA ALA A 200 44.19 16.31 -12.13
C ALA A 200 43.25 16.77 -10.99
N SER A 201 43.88 17.07 -9.86
CA SER A 201 43.32 17.82 -8.74
C SER A 201 43.16 19.29 -9.16
N SER A 202 41.94 19.79 -9.25
CA SER A 202 41.67 21.23 -9.38
C SER A 202 41.09 21.77 -8.08
N ARG A 203 42.00 22.22 -7.21
CA ARG A 203 41.70 23.08 -6.07
C ARG A 203 41.29 24.45 -6.61
N ARG A 204 40.02 24.83 -6.47
CA ARG A 204 39.60 26.23 -6.60
C ARG A 204 39.62 26.86 -5.22
N THR A 205 40.52 27.82 -5.05
CA THR A 205 40.75 28.60 -3.85
C THR A 205 39.52 29.45 -3.51
N ALA A 206 39.01 29.28 -2.29
CA ALA A 206 38.01 30.16 -1.70
C ALA A 206 38.65 31.52 -1.38
N ARG A 207 38.04 32.58 -1.89
CA ARG A 207 38.40 33.96 -1.59
C ARG A 207 37.69 34.38 -0.31
N ALA A 208 38.46 34.50 0.78
CA ALA A 208 38.00 35.08 2.03
C ALA A 208 37.66 36.57 1.83
N ARG A 209 36.46 36.98 2.26
CA ARG A 209 36.12 38.37 2.57
C ARG A 209 35.80 38.43 4.05
N SER A 210 36.64 39.13 4.81
CA SER A 210 36.39 39.46 6.21
C SER A 210 35.27 40.50 6.35
N PRO A 211 34.55 40.52 7.48
CA PRO A 211 33.44 41.43 7.74
C PRO A 211 33.92 42.78 8.27
N THR A 212 33.34 43.87 7.77
CA THR A 212 33.44 45.20 8.40
C THR A 212 32.32 45.37 9.42
N SER A 213 32.75 45.72 10.63
CA SER A 213 31.99 46.07 11.83
C SER A 213 31.43 47.50 11.78
N SER A 214 30.49 47.76 12.71
CA SER A 214 29.89 49.03 13.14
C SER A 214 28.61 49.43 12.38
N ARG A 215 27.53 49.92 13.02
CA ARG A 215 27.42 50.65 14.28
C ARG A 215 25.95 50.67 14.77
N ALA A 216 25.79 50.68 16.09
CA ALA A 216 24.54 50.86 16.82
C ALA A 216 23.87 52.22 16.56
N GLY A 217 22.53 52.24 16.62
CA GLY A 217 21.71 53.45 16.60
C GLY A 217 20.37 53.19 17.26
N SER A 218 20.31 53.45 18.56
CA SER A 218 19.13 53.50 19.41
C SER A 218 18.19 54.66 19.02
N HIS A 219 16.89 54.42 18.92
CA HIS A 219 15.89 55.49 19.10
C HIS A 219 14.68 54.97 19.89
N SER A 220 14.62 55.41 21.14
CA SER A 220 13.40 55.59 21.93
C SER A 220 12.74 56.90 21.51
N THR A 221 11.42 56.91 21.37
CA THR A 221 10.58 58.05 21.75
C THR A 221 9.10 57.65 21.83
N THR A 222 8.54 57.91 23.02
CA THR A 222 7.15 58.31 23.35
C THR A 222 5.97 57.50 22.86
#